data_AF-A0AAV6WJ55-F1
#
_entry.id   AF-A0AAV6WJ55-F1
#
_cell.length_a   1.000
_cell.length_b   1.000
_cell.length_c   1.000
_cell.angle_alpha   90.00
_cell.angle_beta   90.00
_cell.angle_gamma   90.00
#
_symmetry.space_group_name_H-M   'P 1'
#
loop_
_entity.id
_entity.type
_entity.pdbx_description
1 polymer ?
#
loop_
_entity_poly.entity_id
_entity_poly.type
_entity_poly.pdbx_seq_one_letter_code
_entity_poly.pdbx_strand_id
1 'polypeptide(L)'
;MSQTPHIFLYTFLLLSSLSFLQGILAVQYIVTNNASTTPGGQRFNNEIGAQWTVNTLKTINKFIWKLFRQPTDSQRKHVPILNLYITILNDGAMGETGGDNIYISDTAIDSFPPGRIKFHFASLLYHEMTHIFQWSGQGSAPGGLTEGIADYVMVKSKYYFPGTYTKPGEGGRWDEGYGVTERFLEYCDGLKKGFTVELNNKMRKVYRDEYFMEMLGKPLEQVWSEYKAKYGYTNGDYNINISAQTIQSYPVGRANFEFTSLMYHEMTHIFQWSGNRSAPGGLTEGIADYVMVKSNFYVPNFYVKPGSGSRWDEGYGVTERFLEYCDSLKKGFTVQLNKKMKFAYSDNYFVELLGKPVGQLWSEYKAKYGNIPAGKGDYMLPEVKY
;
A
#
# COMPACT_ATOMS: atom_id res chain seq x y z
N MET A 1 92.22 -24.42 39.88
CA MET A 1 91.96 -24.39 38.43
C MET A 1 91.12 -25.61 38.06
N SER A 2 89.84 -25.43 37.76
CA SER A 2 89.09 -26.09 36.68
C SER A 2 87.61 -25.90 36.98
N GLN A 3 86.97 -25.07 36.17
CA GLN A 3 85.52 -24.96 36.06
C GLN A 3 84.98 -26.21 35.35
N THR A 4 83.84 -26.73 35.81
CA THR A 4 82.83 -27.35 34.93
C THR A 4 81.45 -27.25 35.60
N PRO A 5 80.37 -27.10 34.81
CA PRO A 5 79.21 -26.31 35.22
C PRO A 5 78.01 -27.17 35.66
N HIS A 6 77.18 -26.58 36.51
CA HIS A 6 75.87 -27.10 36.89
C HIS A 6 74.90 -27.06 35.69
N ILE A 7 74.44 -28.23 35.27
CA ILE A 7 73.32 -28.39 34.34
C ILE A 7 72.04 -28.08 35.14
N PHE A 8 71.51 -26.87 34.99
CA PHE A 8 70.13 -26.55 35.39
C PHE A 8 69.20 -26.83 34.22
N LEU A 9 68.43 -27.91 34.35
CA LEU A 9 67.34 -28.27 33.46
C LEU A 9 66.17 -27.31 33.71
N TYR A 10 66.02 -26.26 32.89
CA TYR A 10 64.81 -25.44 32.88
C TYR A 10 63.74 -26.16 32.05
N THR A 11 62.84 -26.87 32.72
CA THR A 11 61.56 -27.31 32.13
C THR A 11 60.68 -26.08 31.93
N PHE A 12 60.76 -25.49 30.74
CA PHE A 12 59.78 -24.51 30.28
C PHE A 12 58.49 -25.26 29.92
N LEU A 13 57.54 -25.28 30.84
CA LEU A 13 56.16 -25.72 30.60
C LEU A 13 55.49 -24.65 29.73
N LEU A 14 55.64 -24.80 28.41
CA LEU A 14 54.90 -24.04 27.42
C LEU A 14 53.45 -24.56 27.42
N LEU A 15 52.64 -24.04 28.34
CA LEU A 15 51.19 -24.13 28.27
C LEU A 15 50.76 -23.35 27.03
N SER A 16 50.62 -24.05 25.91
CA SER A 16 49.96 -23.56 24.71
C SER A 16 48.48 -23.33 25.04
N SER A 17 48.16 -22.14 25.57
CA SER A 17 46.79 -21.64 25.53
C SER A 17 46.46 -21.32 24.07
N LEU A 18 45.94 -22.32 23.36
CA LEU A 18 45.03 -22.10 22.24
C LEU A 18 43.76 -21.46 22.81
N SER A 19 43.87 -20.19 23.16
CA SER A 19 42.70 -19.33 23.28
C SER A 19 42.18 -19.18 21.86
N PHE A 20 41.17 -19.98 21.51
CA PHE A 20 40.30 -19.68 20.38
C PHE A 20 39.80 -18.24 20.59
N LEU A 21 40.42 -17.30 19.90
CA LEU A 21 39.84 -16.00 19.63
C LEU A 21 38.58 -16.30 18.80
N GLN A 22 37.44 -16.45 19.48
CA GLN A 22 36.17 -16.09 18.88
C GLN A 22 36.31 -14.60 18.55
N GLY A 23 36.73 -14.30 17.31
CA GLY A 23 36.80 -12.95 16.81
C GLY A 23 35.46 -12.28 17.08
N ILE A 24 35.50 -11.16 17.79
CA ILE A 24 34.30 -10.37 18.05
C ILE A 24 33.79 -9.88 16.68
N LEU A 25 32.73 -10.51 16.15
CA LEU A 25 32.05 -10.15 14.90
C LEU A 25 31.26 -8.83 15.02
N ALA A 26 31.75 -7.88 15.82
CA ALA A 26 31.10 -6.59 15.98
C ALA A 26 31.24 -5.80 14.69
N VAL A 27 30.10 -5.29 14.18
CA VAL A 27 30.05 -4.40 13.02
C VAL A 27 30.97 -3.21 13.27
N GLN A 28 31.94 -2.99 12.37
CA GLN A 28 32.72 -1.76 12.34
C GLN A 28 31.91 -0.67 11.64
N TYR A 29 31.78 0.51 12.25
CA TYR A 29 31.07 1.63 11.68
C TYR A 29 32.06 2.70 11.24
N ILE A 30 31.97 3.13 9.98
CA ILE A 30 32.80 4.19 9.40
C ILE A 30 31.87 5.28 8.90
N VAL A 31 32.14 6.53 9.28
CA VAL A 31 31.34 7.70 8.88
C VAL A 31 32.26 8.69 8.18
N THR A 32 31.93 9.02 6.94
CA THR A 32 32.72 9.92 6.09
C THR A 32 31.83 11.01 5.54
N ASN A 33 32.31 12.26 5.58
CA ASN A 33 31.62 13.39 4.97
C ASN A 33 32.34 13.78 3.67
N ASN A 34 31.83 13.29 2.53
CA ASN A 34 32.35 13.63 1.20
C ASN A 34 31.82 14.97 0.68
N ALA A 35 30.79 15.53 1.33
CA ALA A 35 30.14 16.79 0.94
C ALA A 35 30.51 17.95 1.88
N SER A 36 31.68 17.93 2.53
CA SER A 36 32.03 18.87 3.61
C SER A 36 32.04 20.35 3.23
N THR A 37 32.08 20.66 1.93
CA THR A 37 32.04 22.02 1.39
C THR A 37 30.63 22.53 1.10
N THR A 38 29.61 21.68 1.13
CA THR A 38 28.21 22.08 0.89
C THR A 38 27.55 22.56 2.18
N PRO A 39 26.45 23.35 2.10
CA PRO A 39 25.70 23.77 3.29
C PRO A 39 25.30 22.59 4.18
N GLY A 40 24.75 21.53 3.59
CA GLY A 40 24.35 20.31 4.29
C GLY A 40 25.52 19.58 4.95
N GLY A 41 26.65 19.44 4.26
CA GLY A 41 27.85 18.82 4.83
C GLY A 41 28.47 19.65 5.96
N GLN A 42 28.41 20.98 5.88
CA GLN A 42 28.82 21.86 6.98
C GLN A 42 27.88 21.72 8.18
N ARG A 43 26.56 21.69 7.96
CA ARG A 43 25.57 21.42 9.02
C ARG A 43 25.79 20.06 9.67
N PHE A 44 26.11 19.02 8.90
CA PHE A 44 26.49 17.72 9.45
C PHE A 44 27.67 17.83 10.42
N ASN A 45 28.75 18.52 10.03
CA ASN A 45 29.92 18.67 10.88
C ASN A 45 29.62 19.47 12.16
N ASN A 46 28.82 20.53 12.05
CA ASN A 46 28.59 21.49 13.13
C ASN A 46 27.49 21.04 14.10
N GLU A 47 26.42 20.40 13.61
CA GLU A 47 25.22 20.13 14.40
C GLU A 47 25.00 18.63 14.68
N ILE A 48 25.53 17.73 13.84
CA ILE A 48 25.34 16.27 13.98
C ILE A 48 26.61 15.62 14.55
N GLY A 49 27.69 15.63 13.77
CA GLY A 49 29.01 15.10 14.09
C GLY A 49 29.18 13.59 13.90
N ALA A 50 30.30 13.18 13.30
CA ALA A 50 30.59 11.77 12.98
C ALA A 50 30.58 10.84 14.21
N GLN A 51 31.11 11.30 15.34
CA GLN A 51 31.15 10.50 16.57
C GLN A 51 29.76 10.22 17.15
N TRP A 52 28.87 11.21 17.09
CA TRP A 52 27.47 11.03 17.48
C TRP A 52 26.79 10.05 16.52
N THR A 53 27.01 10.19 15.22
CA THR A 53 26.48 9.27 14.19
C THR A 53 26.89 7.83 14.45
N VAL A 54 28.17 7.55 14.73
CA VAL A 54 28.64 6.19 15.07
C VAL A 54 27.91 5.61 16.28
N ASN A 55 27.67 6.41 17.32
CA ASN A 55 26.93 5.96 18.51
C ASN A 55 25.44 5.71 18.21
N THR A 56 24.85 6.52 17.35
CA THR A 56 23.47 6.35 16.86
C THR A 56 23.36 5.06 16.02
N LEU A 57 24.29 4.79 15.09
CA LEU A 57 24.33 3.56 14.30
C LEU A 57 24.39 2.31 15.20
N LYS A 58 25.27 2.31 16.21
CA LYS A 58 25.34 1.21 17.21
C LYS A 58 24.02 0.99 17.95
N THR A 59 23.30 2.07 18.25
CA THR A 59 22.02 2.03 18.96
C THR A 59 20.92 1.46 18.06
N ILE A 60 20.85 1.93 16.81
CA ILE A 60 19.88 1.45 15.81
C ILE A 60 20.12 -0.03 15.50
N ASN A 61 21.38 -0.45 15.31
CA ASN A 61 21.68 -1.86 15.03
C ASN A 61 21.16 -2.79 16.14
N LYS A 62 21.43 -2.45 17.41
CA LYS A 62 20.89 -3.20 18.56
C LYS A 62 19.35 -3.20 18.58
N PHE A 63 18.73 -2.08 18.22
CA PHE A 63 17.28 -1.98 18.13
C PHE A 63 16.72 -2.90 17.04
N ILE A 64 17.29 -2.89 15.84
CA ILE A 64 16.85 -3.72 14.71
C ILE A 64 16.97 -5.21 15.05
N TRP A 65 18.14 -5.66 15.55
CA TRP A 65 18.32 -7.07 15.94
C TRP A 65 17.34 -7.50 17.03
N LYS A 66 17.04 -6.61 17.99
CA LYS A 66 16.04 -6.87 19.02
C LYS A 66 14.63 -6.96 18.43
N LEU A 67 14.25 -6.00 17.58
CA LEU A 67 12.92 -5.93 16.97
C LEU A 67 12.66 -7.15 16.08
N PHE A 68 13.61 -7.50 15.21
CA PHE A 68 13.50 -8.67 14.34
C PHE A 68 13.73 -10.01 15.05
N ARG A 69 13.99 -10.01 16.37
CA ARG A 69 14.21 -11.22 17.18
C ARG A 69 15.34 -12.10 16.62
N GLN A 70 16.48 -11.46 16.32
CA GLN A 70 17.70 -12.12 15.82
C GLN A 70 18.83 -12.03 16.86
N PRO A 71 18.73 -12.75 18.00
CA PRO A 71 19.73 -12.71 19.07
C PRO A 71 21.08 -13.36 18.73
N THR A 72 21.15 -14.28 17.77
CA THR A 72 22.40 -14.99 17.42
C THR A 72 22.96 -14.59 16.06
N ASP A 73 24.25 -14.81 15.86
CA ASP A 73 24.91 -14.44 14.60
C ASP A 73 24.41 -15.26 13.41
N SER A 74 24.04 -16.54 13.62
CA SER A 74 23.42 -17.38 12.58
C SER A 74 22.06 -16.85 12.10
N GLN A 75 21.39 -16.04 12.91
CA GLN A 75 20.11 -15.43 12.56
C GLN A 75 20.26 -14.07 11.89
N ARG A 76 21.43 -13.42 11.99
CA ARG A 76 21.67 -12.07 11.46
C ARG A 76 22.25 -12.15 10.04
N LYS A 77 22.07 -11.07 9.27
CA LYS A 77 22.89 -10.85 8.08
C LYS A 77 24.32 -10.54 8.51
N HIS A 78 25.30 -11.11 7.81
CA HIS A 78 26.71 -10.86 8.09
C HIS A 78 27.14 -9.53 7.46
N VAL A 79 27.46 -8.55 8.31
CA VAL A 79 27.88 -7.18 7.92
C VAL A 79 29.11 -6.81 8.73
N PRO A 80 30.34 -7.06 8.23
CA PRO A 80 31.56 -6.80 8.99
C PRO A 80 31.87 -5.30 9.11
N ILE A 81 31.58 -4.53 8.06
CA ILE A 81 31.81 -3.08 7.99
C ILE A 81 30.56 -2.42 7.42
N LEU A 82 30.07 -1.40 8.10
CA LEU A 82 29.00 -0.53 7.63
C LEU A 82 29.57 0.87 7.41
N ASN A 83 29.55 1.34 6.17
CA ASN A 83 29.99 2.69 5.84
C ASN A 83 28.78 3.62 5.71
N LEU A 84 28.90 4.82 6.25
CA LEU A 84 27.95 5.90 6.05
C LEU A 84 28.67 7.08 5.40
N TYR A 85 28.17 7.52 4.26
CA TYR A 85 28.68 8.66 3.52
C TYR A 85 27.67 9.80 3.54
N ILE A 86 28.10 10.99 3.94
CA ILE A 86 27.39 12.22 3.56
C ILE A 86 27.88 12.60 2.17
N THR A 87 26.98 12.68 1.21
CA THR A 87 27.32 12.85 -0.20
C THR A 87 26.30 13.73 -0.91
N ILE A 88 26.68 14.19 -2.11
CA ILE A 88 25.77 14.89 -3.02
C ILE A 88 24.96 13.83 -3.77
N LEU A 89 23.64 13.83 -3.59
CA LEU A 89 22.68 13.00 -4.34
C LEU A 89 21.82 13.93 -5.21
N ASN A 90 21.83 13.71 -6.53
CA ASN A 90 21.21 14.61 -7.52
C ASN A 90 19.83 14.15 -8.00
N ASP A 91 19.35 13.00 -7.52
CA ASP A 91 18.08 12.38 -7.89
C ASP A 91 16.92 12.77 -6.96
N GLY A 92 17.22 13.55 -5.91
CA GLY A 92 16.24 13.99 -4.91
C GLY A 92 16.03 13.00 -3.76
N ALA A 93 16.76 11.89 -3.71
CA ALA A 93 16.71 10.96 -2.59
C ALA A 93 17.24 11.62 -1.31
N MET A 94 16.59 11.35 -0.17
CA MET A 94 17.09 11.81 1.13
C MET A 94 18.24 10.93 1.63
N GLY A 95 18.16 9.64 1.34
CA GLY A 95 19.19 8.67 1.58
C GLY A 95 18.98 7.45 0.69
N GLU A 96 20.03 6.66 0.55
CA GLU A 96 20.03 5.43 -0.22
C GLU A 96 20.91 4.39 0.47
N THR A 97 20.55 3.12 0.31
CA THR A 97 21.33 1.99 0.83
C THR A 97 21.81 1.10 -0.32
N GLY A 98 23.12 0.85 -0.36
CA GLY A 98 23.77 0.05 -1.39
C GLY A 98 24.80 -0.92 -0.80
N GLY A 99 24.50 -2.22 -0.85
CA GLY A 99 25.33 -3.24 -0.22
C GLY A 99 25.33 -3.08 1.30
N ASP A 100 26.51 -2.85 1.89
CA ASP A 100 26.69 -2.55 3.31
C ASP A 100 26.95 -1.05 3.56
N ASN A 101 26.61 -0.18 2.59
CA ASN A 101 26.83 1.26 2.64
C ASN A 101 25.51 2.03 2.70
N ILE A 102 25.52 3.14 3.43
CA ILE A 102 24.45 4.12 3.50
C ILE A 102 24.98 5.44 2.93
N TYR A 103 24.21 6.07 2.06
CA TYR A 103 24.49 7.38 1.47
C TYR A 103 23.40 8.34 1.94
N ILE A 104 23.76 9.44 2.59
CA ILE A 104 22.83 10.47 3.03
C ILE A 104 23.08 11.74 2.23
N SER A 105 22.01 12.27 1.65
CA SER A 105 22.04 13.48 0.85
C SER A 105 22.40 14.70 1.70
N ASP A 106 23.35 15.49 1.23
CA ASP A 106 23.70 16.77 1.84
C ASP A 106 22.51 17.74 1.77
N THR A 107 21.80 17.80 0.65
CA THR A 107 20.60 18.66 0.51
C THR A 107 19.48 18.26 1.46
N ALA A 108 19.33 16.96 1.76
CA ALA A 108 18.38 16.51 2.79
C ALA A 108 18.77 17.04 4.18
N ILE A 109 20.05 16.95 4.55
CA ILE A 109 20.55 17.49 5.82
C ILE A 109 20.34 19.01 5.89
N ASP A 110 20.56 19.71 4.77
CA ASP A 110 20.32 21.15 4.68
C ASP A 110 18.84 21.53 4.84
N SER A 111 17.92 20.67 4.39
CA SER A 111 16.48 20.89 4.53
C SER A 111 15.95 20.67 5.95
N PHE A 112 16.71 20.01 6.83
CA PHE A 112 16.20 19.64 8.15
C PHE A 112 15.98 20.86 9.06
N PRO A 113 14.82 20.94 9.76
CA PRO A 113 14.49 22.07 10.61
C PRO A 113 15.57 22.35 11.68
N PRO A 114 15.92 23.62 11.91
CA PRO A 114 16.79 24.02 13.02
C PRO A 114 16.29 23.48 14.37
N GLY A 115 17.21 23.04 15.22
CA GLY A 115 16.88 22.47 16.53
C GLY A 115 16.29 21.05 16.51
N ARG A 116 15.98 20.49 15.34
CA ARG A 116 15.52 19.09 15.19
C ARG A 116 16.37 18.24 14.25
N ILE A 117 17.49 18.76 13.77
CA ILE A 117 18.35 18.08 12.78
C ILE A 117 18.74 16.65 13.19
N LYS A 118 19.17 16.43 14.45
CA LYS A 118 19.51 15.09 14.96
C LYS A 118 18.31 14.14 15.00
N PHE A 119 17.11 14.67 15.19
CA PHE A 119 15.89 13.85 15.15
C PHE A 119 15.63 13.36 13.73
N HIS A 120 15.60 14.27 12.75
CA HIS A 120 15.34 13.93 11.34
C HIS A 120 16.42 13.01 10.78
N PHE A 121 17.69 13.30 11.10
CA PHE A 121 18.80 12.43 10.71
C PHE A 121 18.68 11.05 11.35
N ALA A 122 18.38 10.94 12.65
CA ALA A 122 18.16 9.64 13.29
C ALA A 122 16.98 8.89 12.67
N SER A 123 15.86 9.56 12.41
CA SER A 123 14.69 8.98 11.71
C SER A 123 15.09 8.34 10.39
N LEU A 124 15.84 9.07 9.55
CA LEU A 124 16.35 8.56 8.28
C LEU A 124 17.31 7.37 8.48
N LEU A 125 18.18 7.41 9.49
CA LEU A 125 19.06 6.28 9.78
C LEU A 125 18.31 5.01 10.24
N TYR A 126 17.20 5.13 10.98
CA TYR A 126 16.38 3.97 11.31
C TYR A 126 15.80 3.31 10.06
N HIS A 127 15.40 4.11 9.06
CA HIS A 127 14.95 3.62 7.77
C HIS A 127 16.11 2.95 7.01
N GLU A 128 17.19 3.70 6.69
CA GLU A 128 18.29 3.19 5.86
C GLU A 128 19.04 1.99 6.47
N MET A 129 19.29 2.01 7.78
CA MET A 129 19.91 0.86 8.43
C MET A 129 19.04 -0.39 8.41
N THR A 130 17.72 -0.24 8.27
CA THR A 130 16.84 -1.39 8.14
C THR A 130 17.09 -2.10 6.82
N HIS A 131 17.30 -1.37 5.71
CA HIS A 131 17.67 -1.97 4.42
C HIS A 131 18.96 -2.80 4.50
N ILE A 132 19.91 -2.43 5.36
CA ILE A 132 21.12 -3.20 5.61
C ILE A 132 20.80 -4.56 6.25
N PHE A 133 19.91 -4.61 7.25
CA PHE A 133 19.73 -5.78 8.12
C PHE A 133 18.45 -6.58 7.89
N GLN A 134 17.49 -6.05 7.14
CA GLN A 134 16.28 -6.77 6.74
C GLN A 134 16.59 -7.81 5.66
N TRP A 135 15.67 -8.77 5.49
CA TRP A 135 15.77 -9.76 4.43
C TRP A 135 14.84 -9.40 3.27
N SER A 136 15.39 -9.31 2.06
CA SER A 136 14.66 -8.93 0.84
C SER A 136 14.23 -10.13 -0.02
N GLY A 137 14.30 -11.36 0.50
CA GLY A 137 14.04 -12.55 -0.31
C GLY A 137 15.06 -12.73 -1.44
N GLN A 138 16.32 -12.33 -1.23
CA GLN A 138 17.34 -12.25 -2.31
C GLN A 138 16.85 -11.43 -3.52
N GLY A 139 16.08 -10.36 -3.27
CA GLY A 139 15.53 -9.48 -4.31
C GLY A 139 14.17 -9.90 -4.87
N SER A 140 13.57 -11.00 -4.37
CA SER A 140 12.21 -11.41 -4.78
C SER A 140 11.09 -10.69 -4.03
N ALA A 141 11.38 -10.01 -2.92
CA ALA A 141 10.39 -9.18 -2.25
C ALA A 141 10.09 -7.93 -3.08
N PRO A 142 8.81 -7.50 -3.20
CA PRO A 142 8.47 -6.22 -3.82
C PRO A 142 9.20 -5.06 -3.14
N GLY A 143 9.66 -4.10 -3.95
CA GLY A 143 10.39 -2.93 -3.44
C GLY A 143 9.61 -2.17 -2.35
N GLY A 144 8.30 -1.99 -2.52
CA GLY A 144 7.50 -1.32 -1.51
C GLY A 144 7.29 -2.15 -0.23
N LEU A 145 7.36 -3.48 -0.27
CA LEU A 145 7.44 -4.26 0.97
C LEU A 145 8.74 -3.99 1.72
N THR A 146 9.87 -3.93 1.01
CA THR A 146 11.16 -3.60 1.63
C THR A 146 11.19 -2.17 2.19
N GLU A 147 10.63 -1.18 1.50
CA GLU A 147 10.48 0.19 2.02
C GLU A 147 9.52 0.25 3.21
N GLY A 148 8.40 -0.47 3.13
CA GLY A 148 7.42 -0.51 4.22
C GLY A 148 7.94 -1.14 5.50
N ILE A 149 8.83 -2.15 5.41
CA ILE A 149 9.50 -2.71 6.59
C ILE A 149 10.52 -1.72 7.17
N ALA A 150 11.26 -0.99 6.31
CA ALA A 150 12.16 0.07 6.77
C ALA A 150 11.42 1.16 7.56
N ASP A 151 10.28 1.59 7.04
CA ASP A 151 9.40 2.53 7.73
C ASP A 151 8.76 1.94 8.98
N TYR A 152 8.35 0.67 8.97
CA TYR A 152 7.86 -0.02 10.18
C TYR A 152 8.89 0.01 11.32
N VAL A 153 10.17 -0.23 11.03
CA VAL A 153 11.23 -0.15 12.04
C VAL A 153 11.38 1.29 12.56
N MET A 154 11.36 2.27 11.66
CA MET A 154 11.43 3.69 12.02
C MET A 154 10.25 4.11 12.91
N VAL A 155 9.01 3.72 12.58
CA VAL A 155 7.80 4.01 13.36
C VAL A 155 7.85 3.38 14.76
N LYS A 156 8.42 2.18 14.91
CA LYS A 156 8.62 1.54 16.24
C LYS A 156 9.75 2.17 17.04
N SER A 157 10.52 3.10 16.46
CA SER A 157 11.53 3.88 17.17
C SER A 157 10.89 5.07 17.91
N LYS A 158 11.71 5.86 18.61
CA LYS A 158 11.28 7.14 19.20
C LYS A 158 11.40 8.33 18.25
N TYR A 159 11.94 8.12 17.04
CA TYR A 159 12.21 9.16 16.05
C TYR A 159 11.16 9.15 14.94
N TYR A 160 9.89 9.10 15.36
CA TYR A 160 8.72 9.06 14.49
C TYR A 160 7.88 10.32 14.71
N PHE A 161 7.35 10.91 13.64
CA PHE A 161 6.48 12.09 13.67
C PHE A 161 5.03 11.73 13.35
N PRO A 162 4.15 11.51 14.36
CA PRO A 162 2.80 11.00 14.10
C PRO A 162 1.89 11.96 13.33
N GLY A 163 2.05 13.27 13.53
CA GLY A 163 1.10 14.28 13.04
C GLY A 163 1.09 14.50 11.52
N THR A 164 2.14 14.08 10.82
CA THR A 164 2.33 14.32 9.38
C THR A 164 2.57 13.03 8.60
N TYR A 165 2.48 11.88 9.26
CA TYR A 165 2.78 10.60 8.62
C TYR A 165 1.51 9.97 8.03
N THR A 166 1.71 9.01 7.13
CA THR A 166 0.64 8.30 6.42
C THR A 166 -0.42 7.77 7.38
N LYS A 167 -1.69 8.00 7.06
CA LYS A 167 -2.81 7.53 7.89
C LYS A 167 -3.20 6.09 7.53
N PRO A 168 -3.75 5.31 8.48
CA PRO A 168 -4.35 4.03 8.16
C PRO A 168 -5.37 4.18 7.03
N GLY A 169 -5.32 3.29 6.06
CA GLY A 169 -6.20 3.28 4.90
C GLY A 169 -5.77 4.14 3.72
N GLU A 170 -4.70 4.94 3.81
CA GLU A 170 -4.12 5.63 2.65
C GLU A 170 -3.42 4.64 1.69
N GLY A 171 -3.16 5.08 0.46
CA GLY A 171 -2.52 4.29 -0.59
C GLY A 171 -3.46 3.40 -1.41
N GLY A 172 -2.99 3.02 -2.60
CA GLY A 172 -3.73 2.25 -3.60
C GLY A 172 -3.36 0.76 -3.66
N ARG A 173 -2.16 0.39 -3.21
CA ARG A 173 -1.68 -1.00 -3.18
C ARG A 173 -0.96 -1.32 -1.86
N TRP A 174 -0.94 -2.59 -1.48
CA TRP A 174 -0.37 -3.03 -0.20
C TRP A 174 1.15 -2.84 -0.13
N ASP A 175 1.85 -2.90 -1.27
CA ASP A 175 3.29 -2.77 -1.45
C ASP A 175 3.68 -1.45 -2.14
N GLU A 176 2.98 -0.36 -1.83
CA GLU A 176 3.31 0.97 -2.37
C GLU A 176 4.63 1.53 -1.81
N GLY A 177 5.05 1.03 -0.65
CA GLY A 177 6.23 1.49 0.06
C GLY A 177 5.93 2.39 1.24
N TYR A 178 6.99 2.70 1.97
CA TYR A 178 7.00 3.69 3.05
C TYR A 178 5.82 3.53 4.03
N GLY A 179 5.24 4.65 4.45
CA GLY A 179 4.12 4.67 5.40
C GLY A 179 2.86 3.92 4.93
N VAL A 180 2.61 3.77 3.62
CA VAL A 180 1.42 3.05 3.13
C VAL A 180 1.53 1.56 3.49
N THR A 181 2.65 0.95 3.10
CA THR A 181 2.91 -0.45 3.40
C THR A 181 3.16 -0.67 4.89
N GLU A 182 3.81 0.27 5.58
CA GLU A 182 3.98 0.23 7.03
C GLU A 182 2.63 0.11 7.76
N ARG A 183 1.64 0.94 7.40
CA ARG A 183 0.31 0.90 8.03
C ARG A 183 -0.42 -0.41 7.81
N PHE A 184 -0.24 -1.00 6.64
CA PHE A 184 -0.75 -2.34 6.35
C PHE A 184 -0.07 -3.42 7.21
N LEU A 185 1.25 -3.34 7.37
CA LEU A 185 2.02 -4.22 8.23
C LEU A 185 1.63 -4.07 9.71
N GLU A 186 1.35 -2.84 10.17
CA GLU A 186 0.82 -2.58 11.51
C GLU A 186 -0.58 -3.21 11.71
N TYR A 187 -1.44 -3.17 10.69
CA TYR A 187 -2.71 -3.90 10.70
C TYR A 187 -2.51 -5.42 10.78
N CYS A 188 -1.60 -5.98 9.99
CA CYS A 188 -1.28 -7.41 10.03
C CYS A 188 -0.74 -7.85 11.39
N ASP A 189 0.08 -7.02 12.03
CA ASP A 189 0.54 -7.22 13.41
C ASP A 189 -0.60 -7.21 14.43
N GLY A 190 -1.67 -6.44 14.16
CA GLY A 190 -2.91 -6.44 14.92
C GLY A 190 -3.73 -7.72 14.76
N LEU A 191 -3.63 -8.41 13.61
CA LEU A 191 -4.24 -9.72 13.38
C LEU A 191 -3.42 -10.85 14.03
N LYS A 192 -2.09 -10.77 13.91
CA LYS A 192 -1.16 -11.72 14.51
C LYS A 192 0.04 -10.96 15.05
N LYS A 193 0.19 -10.96 16.38
CA LYS A 193 1.27 -10.25 17.07
C LYS A 193 2.66 -10.66 16.54
N GLY A 194 3.36 -9.71 15.91
CA GLY A 194 4.70 -9.91 15.37
C GLY A 194 4.74 -10.54 13.99
N PHE A 195 3.62 -10.51 13.25
CA PHE A 195 3.54 -10.86 11.84
C PHE A 195 4.69 -10.25 11.04
N THR A 196 4.94 -8.95 11.14
CA THR A 196 5.96 -8.25 10.32
C THR A 196 7.37 -8.78 10.60
N VAL A 197 7.65 -9.08 11.86
CA VAL A 197 8.93 -9.67 12.29
C VAL A 197 9.09 -11.11 11.76
N GLU A 198 8.01 -11.89 11.79
CA GLU A 198 7.99 -13.25 11.27
C GLU A 198 8.16 -13.25 9.74
N LEU A 199 7.46 -12.36 9.04
CA LEU A 199 7.57 -12.15 7.59
C LEU A 199 9.01 -11.83 7.18
N ASN A 200 9.64 -10.83 7.81
CA ASN A 200 11.06 -10.50 7.57
C ASN A 200 11.97 -11.72 7.74
N ASN A 201 11.81 -12.49 8.83
CA ASN A 201 12.65 -13.66 9.05
C ASN A 201 12.41 -14.80 8.06
N LYS A 202 11.19 -14.91 7.50
CA LYS A 202 10.83 -15.89 6.48
C LYS A 202 11.42 -15.53 5.12
N MET A 203 11.62 -14.24 4.85
CA MET A 203 12.22 -13.71 3.61
C MET A 203 13.75 -13.87 3.49
N ARG A 204 14.41 -14.71 4.29
CA ARG A 204 15.88 -14.91 4.21
C ARG A 204 16.40 -15.25 2.81
N LYS A 205 15.61 -16.01 2.04
CA LYS A 205 15.99 -16.54 0.73
C LYS A 205 15.02 -16.16 -0.38
N VAL A 206 13.72 -16.15 -0.10
CA VAL A 206 12.68 -15.85 -1.09
C VAL A 206 11.48 -15.21 -0.40
N TYR A 207 10.76 -14.35 -1.11
CA TYR A 207 9.45 -13.84 -0.74
C TYR A 207 8.35 -14.52 -1.57
N ARG A 208 7.18 -14.71 -0.95
CA ARG A 208 6.01 -15.35 -1.51
C ARG A 208 4.75 -14.78 -0.89
N ASP A 209 3.76 -14.42 -1.70
CA ASP A 209 2.46 -13.92 -1.20
C ASP A 209 1.73 -14.96 -0.36
N GLU A 210 1.99 -16.26 -0.59
CA GLU A 210 1.45 -17.37 0.19
C GLU A 210 1.83 -17.30 1.67
N TYR A 211 2.87 -16.55 2.04
CA TYR A 211 3.24 -16.37 3.44
C TYR A 211 2.12 -15.69 4.25
N PHE A 212 1.29 -14.85 3.62
CA PHE A 212 0.09 -14.30 4.27
C PHE A 212 -0.93 -15.39 4.57
N MET A 213 -1.14 -16.34 3.65
CA MET A 213 -2.01 -17.50 3.90
C MET A 213 -1.46 -18.37 5.03
N GLU A 214 -0.17 -18.68 5.01
CA GLU A 214 0.47 -19.49 6.05
C GLU A 214 0.40 -18.85 7.44
N MET A 215 0.58 -17.54 7.54
CA MET A 215 0.65 -16.84 8.84
C MET A 215 -0.71 -16.35 9.34
N LEU A 216 -1.62 -15.95 8.46
CA LEU A 216 -2.92 -15.33 8.80
C LEU A 216 -4.13 -16.18 8.41
N GLY A 217 -3.93 -17.29 7.68
CA GLY A 217 -5.02 -18.13 7.18
C GLY A 217 -5.86 -17.49 6.07
N LYS A 218 -5.35 -16.42 5.43
CA LYS A 218 -6.04 -15.67 4.37
C LYS A 218 -5.06 -15.28 3.26
N PRO A 219 -5.46 -15.32 1.98
CA PRO A 219 -4.66 -14.78 0.89
C PRO A 219 -4.36 -13.30 1.10
N LEU A 220 -3.19 -12.84 0.65
CA LEU A 220 -2.75 -11.44 0.73
C LEU A 220 -3.82 -10.43 0.28
N GLU A 221 -4.40 -10.64 -0.90
CA GLU A 221 -5.45 -9.77 -1.46
C GLU A 221 -6.68 -9.66 -0.54
N GLN A 222 -7.03 -10.74 0.16
CA GLN A 222 -8.10 -10.71 1.15
C GLN A 222 -7.70 -9.87 2.38
N VAL A 223 -6.46 -10.03 2.88
CA VAL A 223 -5.98 -9.25 4.02
C VAL A 223 -5.92 -7.75 3.69
N TRP A 224 -5.45 -7.39 2.49
CA TRP A 224 -5.43 -6.02 2.01
C TRP A 224 -6.83 -5.42 1.86
N SER A 225 -7.77 -6.16 1.25
CA SER A 225 -9.16 -5.69 1.13
C SER A 225 -9.84 -5.50 2.49
N GLU A 226 -9.58 -6.37 3.47
CA GLU A 226 -10.08 -6.20 4.84
C GLU A 226 -9.45 -4.98 5.53
N TYR A 227 -8.16 -4.72 5.33
CA TYR A 227 -7.50 -3.49 5.79
C TYR A 227 -8.17 -2.23 5.20
N LYS A 228 -8.42 -2.22 3.89
CA LYS A 228 -9.12 -1.11 3.22
C LYS A 228 -10.57 -0.99 3.66
N ALA A 229 -11.27 -2.07 3.93
CA ALA A 229 -12.60 -2.02 4.52
C ALA A 229 -12.57 -1.52 5.97
N LYS A 230 -11.47 -1.69 6.71
CA LYS A 230 -11.36 -1.19 8.08
C LYS A 230 -11.01 0.30 8.14
N TYR A 231 -10.14 0.77 7.24
CA TYR A 231 -9.54 2.10 7.35
C TYR A 231 -9.67 2.98 6.09
N GLY A 232 -9.95 2.39 4.93
CA GLY A 232 -10.07 3.11 3.65
C GLY A 232 -11.33 3.98 3.53
N TYR A 233 -12.26 3.87 4.49
CA TYR A 233 -13.41 4.76 4.61
C TYR A 233 -13.05 6.05 5.35
N THR A 234 -12.19 6.88 4.77
CA THR A 234 -11.90 8.22 5.32
C THR A 234 -12.82 9.27 4.69
N ASN A 235 -13.78 9.78 5.46
CA ASN A 235 -14.50 11.07 5.36
C ASN A 235 -15.04 11.59 4.01
N GLY A 236 -14.92 10.87 2.90
CA GLY A 236 -15.44 11.24 1.57
C GLY A 236 -16.57 10.33 1.07
N ASP A 237 -16.57 9.06 1.47
CA ASP A 237 -17.49 8.04 0.91
C ASP A 237 -18.93 8.10 1.48
N TYR A 238 -19.20 8.98 2.45
CA TYR A 238 -20.55 9.21 3.01
C TYR A 238 -21.09 10.62 2.75
N ASN A 239 -20.34 11.46 2.05
CA ASN A 239 -20.76 12.82 1.75
C ASN A 239 -21.33 12.87 0.33
N ILE A 240 -22.58 13.32 0.22
CA ILE A 240 -23.17 13.66 -1.07
C ILE A 240 -22.86 15.12 -1.35
N ASN A 241 -22.02 15.38 -2.35
CA ASN A 241 -21.66 16.73 -2.76
C ASN A 241 -22.42 17.09 -4.04
N ILE A 242 -23.48 17.88 -3.90
CA ILE A 242 -24.28 18.34 -5.05
C ILE A 242 -23.76 19.70 -5.53
N SER A 243 -23.51 19.81 -6.84
CA SER A 243 -23.12 21.07 -7.47
C SER A 243 -24.25 22.10 -7.41
N ALA A 244 -23.98 23.25 -6.79
CA ALA A 244 -24.91 24.38 -6.79
C ALA A 244 -25.22 24.91 -8.20
N GLN A 245 -24.26 24.79 -9.13
CA GLN A 245 -24.47 25.15 -10.54
C GLN A 245 -25.46 24.20 -11.23
N THR A 246 -25.40 22.91 -10.91
CA THR A 246 -26.38 21.92 -11.41
C THR A 246 -27.78 22.28 -10.92
N ILE A 247 -27.94 22.63 -9.64
CA ILE A 247 -29.24 23.05 -9.09
C ILE A 247 -29.76 24.30 -9.81
N GLN A 248 -28.90 25.28 -10.09
CA GLN A 248 -29.28 26.50 -10.80
C GLN A 248 -29.80 26.22 -12.22
N SER A 249 -29.32 25.15 -12.87
CA SER A 249 -29.73 24.77 -14.23
C SER A 249 -31.10 24.06 -14.31
N TYR A 250 -31.70 23.70 -13.16
CA TYR A 250 -32.95 22.96 -13.16
C TYR A 250 -34.12 23.77 -13.75
N PRO A 251 -35.02 23.13 -14.52
CA PRO A 251 -36.19 23.81 -15.05
C PRO A 251 -37.07 24.39 -13.94
N VAL A 252 -37.56 25.61 -14.15
CA VAL A 252 -38.48 26.29 -13.22
C VAL A 252 -39.70 25.39 -12.95
N GLY A 253 -40.02 25.20 -11.67
CA GLY A 253 -41.14 24.33 -11.24
C GLY A 253 -40.82 22.83 -11.18
N ARG A 254 -39.61 22.40 -11.58
CA ARG A 254 -39.16 20.99 -11.51
C ARG A 254 -38.01 20.72 -10.54
N ALA A 255 -37.46 21.74 -9.89
CA ALA A 255 -36.28 21.60 -9.04
C ALA A 255 -36.35 20.45 -8.02
N ASN A 256 -37.50 20.26 -7.34
CA ASN A 256 -37.69 19.15 -6.40
C ASN A 256 -37.62 17.78 -7.08
N PHE A 257 -38.15 17.65 -8.29
CA PHE A 257 -38.12 16.41 -9.06
C PHE A 257 -36.70 16.07 -9.52
N GLU A 258 -35.98 17.04 -10.12
CA GLU A 258 -34.60 16.83 -10.57
C GLU A 258 -33.67 16.53 -9.40
N PHE A 259 -33.83 17.25 -8.28
CA PHE A 259 -33.04 17.03 -7.09
C PHE A 259 -33.31 15.63 -6.50
N THR A 260 -34.59 15.20 -6.45
CA THR A 260 -34.92 13.86 -5.96
C THR A 260 -34.35 12.76 -6.87
N SER A 261 -34.40 12.95 -8.19
CA SER A 261 -33.76 12.05 -9.17
C SER A 261 -32.26 11.91 -8.90
N LEU A 262 -31.56 13.04 -8.76
CA LEU A 262 -30.14 13.08 -8.45
C LEU A 262 -29.84 12.44 -7.09
N MET A 263 -30.67 12.66 -6.07
CA MET A 263 -30.48 12.05 -4.76
C MET A 263 -30.57 10.52 -4.79
N TYR A 264 -31.48 9.93 -5.58
CA TYR A 264 -31.50 8.47 -5.74
C TYR A 264 -30.21 7.93 -6.37
N HIS A 265 -29.68 8.64 -7.35
CA HIS A 265 -28.40 8.31 -7.97
C HIS A 265 -27.26 8.40 -6.94
N GLU A 266 -27.06 9.56 -6.33
CA GLU A 266 -25.91 9.83 -5.44
C GLU A 266 -25.97 9.03 -4.14
N MET A 267 -27.16 8.83 -3.55
CA MET A 267 -27.29 7.97 -2.38
C MET A 267 -26.95 6.52 -2.70
N THR A 268 -27.15 6.08 -3.95
CA THR A 268 -26.77 4.73 -4.35
C THR A 268 -25.27 4.53 -4.25
N HIS A 269 -24.44 5.54 -4.55
CA HIS A 269 -23.00 5.45 -4.36
C HIS A 269 -22.57 5.19 -2.90
N ILE A 270 -23.36 5.64 -1.91
CA ILE A 270 -23.10 5.36 -0.50
C ILE A 270 -23.36 3.88 -0.16
N PHE A 271 -24.40 3.28 -0.76
CA PHE A 271 -24.87 1.95 -0.37
C PHE A 271 -24.43 0.82 -1.30
N GLN A 272 -24.03 1.13 -2.53
CA GLN A 272 -23.63 0.13 -3.51
C GLN A 272 -22.22 -0.38 -3.22
N TRP A 273 -21.96 -1.62 -3.62
CA TRP A 273 -20.63 -2.18 -3.59
C TRP A 273 -19.92 -1.92 -4.92
N SER A 274 -18.70 -1.37 -4.87
CA SER A 274 -17.88 -1.07 -6.05
C SER A 274 -16.77 -2.10 -6.31
N GLY A 275 -16.84 -3.28 -5.69
CA GLY A 275 -15.76 -4.26 -5.77
C GLY A 275 -14.47 -3.75 -5.13
N ASN A 276 -14.55 -3.01 -4.02
CA ASN A 276 -13.39 -2.29 -3.48
C ASN A 276 -12.71 -1.40 -4.55
N ARG A 277 -13.53 -0.66 -5.31
CA ARG A 277 -13.11 0.19 -6.45
C ARG A 277 -12.49 -0.55 -7.64
N SER A 278 -12.61 -1.87 -7.72
CA SER A 278 -12.19 -2.64 -8.91
C SER A 278 -13.27 -2.75 -9.99
N ALA A 279 -14.53 -2.40 -9.69
CA ALA A 279 -15.58 -2.34 -10.70
C ALA A 279 -15.30 -1.22 -11.72
N PRO A 280 -15.60 -1.42 -13.01
CA PRO A 280 -15.54 -0.35 -14.00
C PRO A 280 -16.39 0.85 -13.56
N GLY A 281 -15.87 2.06 -13.78
CA GLY A 281 -16.57 3.29 -13.43
C GLY A 281 -17.99 3.33 -14.02
N GLY A 282 -18.16 2.97 -15.30
CA GLY A 282 -19.49 2.97 -15.89
C GLY A 282 -20.46 1.92 -15.36
N LEU A 283 -19.98 0.79 -14.82
CA LEU A 283 -20.86 -0.12 -14.06
C LEU A 283 -21.31 0.53 -12.75
N THR A 284 -20.41 1.23 -12.07
CA THR A 284 -20.68 1.96 -10.83
C THR A 284 -21.72 3.06 -11.04
N GLU A 285 -21.59 3.84 -12.12
CA GLU A 285 -22.57 4.87 -12.53
C GLU A 285 -23.89 4.25 -13.01
N GLY A 286 -23.83 3.16 -13.76
CA GLY A 286 -25.02 2.50 -14.30
C GLY A 286 -25.91 1.86 -13.24
N ILE A 287 -25.34 1.37 -12.13
CA ILE A 287 -26.12 0.87 -10.99
C ILE A 287 -26.81 2.01 -10.24
N ALA A 288 -26.16 3.17 -10.11
CA ALA A 288 -26.76 4.37 -9.54
C ALA A 288 -27.96 4.86 -10.37
N ASP A 289 -27.80 4.91 -11.70
CA ASP A 289 -28.90 5.21 -12.62
C ASP A 289 -30.01 4.14 -12.59
N TYR A 290 -29.66 2.85 -12.44
CA TYR A 290 -30.64 1.78 -12.30
C TYR A 290 -31.54 1.99 -11.07
N VAL A 291 -30.98 2.37 -9.92
CA VAL A 291 -31.79 2.66 -8.72
C VAL A 291 -32.66 3.90 -8.93
N MET A 292 -32.12 4.93 -9.58
CA MET A 292 -32.86 6.14 -9.93
C MET A 292 -34.04 5.83 -10.89
N VAL A 293 -33.86 4.97 -11.89
CA VAL A 293 -34.95 4.53 -12.77
C VAL A 293 -35.99 3.71 -11.98
N LYS A 294 -35.57 2.79 -11.09
CA LYS A 294 -36.50 2.00 -10.27
C LYS A 294 -37.24 2.81 -9.21
N SER A 295 -36.81 4.03 -8.90
CA SER A 295 -37.55 4.92 -7.99
C SER A 295 -38.71 5.66 -8.66
N ASN A 296 -38.82 5.58 -10.00
CA ASN A 296 -39.75 6.35 -10.83
C ASN A 296 -39.50 7.88 -10.83
N PHE A 297 -38.36 8.37 -10.31
CA PHE A 297 -37.93 9.77 -10.42
C PHE A 297 -37.02 9.99 -11.63
N TYR A 298 -37.53 9.68 -12.83
CA TYR A 298 -36.87 9.94 -14.11
C TYR A 298 -37.91 10.35 -15.15
N VAL A 299 -37.47 10.92 -16.28
CA VAL A 299 -38.40 11.31 -17.35
C VAL A 299 -38.27 10.37 -18.55
N PRO A 300 -39.17 9.39 -18.74
CA PRO A 300 -39.00 8.32 -19.72
C PRO A 300 -38.78 8.80 -21.16
N ASN A 301 -39.45 9.87 -21.55
CA ASN A 301 -39.37 10.39 -22.91
C ASN A 301 -38.00 11.00 -23.24
N PHE A 302 -37.32 11.57 -22.24
CA PHE A 302 -36.01 12.22 -22.39
C PHE A 302 -34.84 11.34 -21.93
N TYR A 303 -35.10 10.15 -21.42
CA TYR A 303 -34.07 9.23 -20.96
C TYR A 303 -33.47 8.40 -22.10
N VAL A 304 -32.29 7.83 -21.86
CA VAL A 304 -31.54 6.99 -22.79
C VAL A 304 -32.42 5.84 -23.29
N LYS A 305 -32.38 5.58 -24.59
CA LYS A 305 -33.18 4.52 -25.23
C LYS A 305 -32.44 3.17 -25.18
N PRO A 306 -33.17 2.04 -25.08
CA PRO A 306 -32.55 0.73 -25.23
C PRO A 306 -31.78 0.63 -26.54
N GLY A 307 -30.58 0.06 -26.49
CA GLY A 307 -29.68 -0.10 -27.63
C GLY A 307 -28.76 1.11 -27.87
N SER A 308 -28.85 2.19 -27.09
CA SER A 308 -27.87 3.29 -27.14
C SER A 308 -26.48 2.86 -26.64
N GLY A 309 -25.47 3.70 -26.90
CA GLY A 309 -24.10 3.48 -26.44
C GLY A 309 -23.26 2.53 -27.29
N SER A 310 -21.96 2.55 -26.99
CA SER A 310 -20.89 1.84 -27.70
C SER A 310 -20.35 0.63 -26.93
N ARG A 311 -20.40 0.67 -25.59
CA ARG A 311 -19.96 -0.42 -24.70
C ARG A 311 -20.88 -0.58 -23.49
N TRP A 312 -20.82 -1.76 -22.87
CA TRP A 312 -21.73 -2.13 -21.78
C TRP A 312 -21.47 -1.35 -20.48
N ASP A 313 -20.22 -0.90 -20.25
CA ASP A 313 -19.75 -0.14 -19.09
C ASP A 313 -19.52 1.35 -19.45
N GLU A 314 -20.31 1.91 -20.37
CA GLU A 314 -20.19 3.32 -20.75
C GLU A 314 -20.58 4.29 -19.61
N GLY A 315 -21.46 3.85 -18.70
CA GLY A 315 -21.94 4.64 -17.58
C GLY A 315 -23.39 5.09 -17.73
N TYR A 316 -23.93 5.59 -16.61
CA TYR A 316 -25.24 6.23 -16.53
C TYR A 316 -26.34 5.40 -17.24
N GLY A 317 -27.25 6.08 -17.94
CA GLY A 317 -28.38 5.47 -18.64
C GLY A 317 -28.02 4.44 -19.70
N VAL A 318 -26.81 4.46 -20.28
CA VAL A 318 -26.41 3.44 -21.25
C VAL A 318 -26.22 2.10 -20.56
N THR A 319 -25.43 2.08 -19.48
CA THR A 319 -25.19 0.87 -18.71
C THR A 319 -26.44 0.45 -17.95
N GLU A 320 -27.25 1.39 -17.44
CA GLU A 320 -28.54 1.09 -16.83
C GLU A 320 -29.47 0.30 -17.77
N ARG A 321 -29.61 0.73 -19.03
CA ARG A 321 -30.47 0.03 -20.00
C ARG A 321 -29.99 -1.38 -20.33
N PHE A 322 -28.68 -1.60 -20.25
CA PHE A 322 -28.12 -2.95 -20.35
C PHE A 322 -28.42 -3.80 -19.11
N LEU A 323 -28.31 -3.22 -17.91
CA LEU A 323 -28.66 -3.88 -16.65
C LEU A 323 -30.16 -4.26 -16.61
N GLU A 324 -31.06 -3.43 -17.14
CA GLU A 324 -32.47 -3.80 -17.30
C GLU A 324 -32.67 -4.99 -18.25
N TYR A 325 -31.91 -5.07 -19.33
CA TYR A 325 -31.92 -6.23 -20.21
C TYR A 325 -31.44 -7.48 -19.48
N CYS A 326 -30.35 -7.41 -18.71
CA CYS A 326 -29.87 -8.52 -17.90
C CYS A 326 -30.92 -8.96 -16.85
N ASP A 327 -31.61 -8.02 -16.21
CA ASP A 327 -32.72 -8.31 -15.30
C ASP A 327 -33.91 -8.97 -16.00
N SER A 328 -34.14 -8.68 -17.28
CA SER A 328 -35.17 -9.36 -18.08
C SER A 328 -34.82 -10.82 -18.39
N LEU A 329 -33.53 -11.16 -18.42
CA LEU A 329 -33.05 -12.54 -18.57
C LEU A 329 -33.11 -13.29 -17.23
N LYS A 330 -32.82 -12.59 -16.13
CA LYS A 330 -32.90 -13.13 -14.77
C LYS A 330 -33.34 -12.05 -13.80
N LYS A 331 -34.56 -12.18 -13.28
CA LYS A 331 -35.11 -11.24 -12.30
C LYS A 331 -34.16 -11.05 -11.11
N GLY A 332 -33.80 -9.80 -10.84
CA GLY A 332 -32.91 -9.43 -9.73
C GLY A 332 -31.43 -9.70 -10.00
N PHE A 333 -31.03 -9.80 -11.27
CA PHE A 333 -29.63 -9.87 -11.69
C PHE A 333 -28.83 -8.70 -11.12
N THR A 334 -29.27 -7.45 -11.29
CA THR A 334 -28.51 -6.26 -10.87
C THR A 334 -28.27 -6.24 -9.36
N VAL A 335 -29.29 -6.64 -8.59
CA VAL A 335 -29.19 -6.77 -7.12
C VAL A 335 -28.18 -7.84 -6.73
N GLN A 336 -28.18 -8.99 -7.40
CA GLN A 336 -27.22 -10.07 -7.14
C GLN A 336 -25.80 -9.68 -7.54
N LEU A 337 -25.63 -8.98 -8.67
CA LEU A 337 -24.34 -8.46 -9.12
C LEU A 337 -23.76 -7.50 -8.06
N ASN A 338 -24.55 -6.52 -7.61
CA ASN A 338 -24.14 -5.61 -6.53
C ASN A 338 -23.70 -6.37 -5.26
N LYS A 339 -24.46 -7.39 -4.83
CA LYS A 339 -24.07 -8.21 -3.67
C LYS A 339 -22.75 -8.97 -3.87
N LYS A 340 -22.49 -9.47 -5.08
CA LYS A 340 -21.24 -10.17 -5.40
C LYS A 340 -20.03 -9.23 -5.42
N MET A 341 -20.26 -7.94 -5.71
CA MET A 341 -19.21 -6.91 -5.68
C MET A 341 -18.78 -6.46 -4.28
N LYS A 342 -19.21 -7.14 -3.21
CA LYS A 342 -18.90 -6.74 -1.83
C LYS A 342 -17.40 -6.53 -1.56
N PHE A 343 -16.54 -7.35 -2.19
CA PHE A 343 -15.10 -7.32 -1.91
C PHE A 343 -14.23 -7.09 -3.17
N ALA A 344 -14.67 -7.55 -4.34
CA ALA A 344 -13.98 -7.40 -5.61
C ALA A 344 -14.99 -7.44 -6.76
N TYR A 345 -14.60 -6.97 -7.94
CA TYR A 345 -15.35 -7.13 -9.18
C TYR A 345 -14.64 -8.13 -10.11
N SER A 346 -15.44 -8.90 -10.86
CA SER A 346 -14.97 -9.75 -11.95
C SER A 346 -16.06 -9.87 -13.01
N ASP A 347 -15.70 -9.76 -14.29
CA ASP A 347 -16.60 -10.03 -15.41
C ASP A 347 -17.20 -11.46 -15.35
N ASN A 348 -16.53 -12.40 -14.66
CA ASN A 348 -17.03 -13.76 -14.44
C ASN A 348 -18.36 -13.79 -13.68
N TYR A 349 -18.71 -12.74 -12.93
CA TYR A 349 -19.99 -12.68 -12.24
C TYR A 349 -21.18 -12.70 -13.20
N PHE A 350 -21.03 -12.21 -14.44
CA PHE A 350 -22.05 -12.35 -15.48
C PHE A 350 -22.23 -13.81 -15.89
N VAL A 351 -21.14 -14.58 -15.99
CA VAL A 351 -21.19 -16.02 -16.29
C VAL A 351 -21.86 -16.77 -15.13
N GLU A 352 -21.49 -16.47 -13.89
CA GLU A 352 -22.10 -17.13 -12.71
C GLU A 352 -23.60 -16.83 -12.58
N LEU A 353 -24.04 -15.63 -12.95
CA LEU A 353 -25.43 -15.20 -12.77
C LEU A 353 -26.31 -15.55 -13.98
N LEU A 354 -25.81 -15.40 -15.21
CA LEU A 354 -26.57 -15.52 -16.46
C LEU A 354 -26.08 -16.64 -17.39
N GLY A 355 -24.96 -17.30 -17.06
CA GLY A 355 -24.39 -18.38 -17.87
C GLY A 355 -23.64 -17.91 -19.12
N LYS A 356 -23.41 -16.59 -19.28
CA LYS A 356 -22.78 -16.01 -20.47
C LYS A 356 -21.78 -14.90 -20.11
N PRO A 357 -20.68 -14.75 -20.87
CA PRO A 357 -19.77 -13.61 -20.72
C PRO A 357 -20.47 -12.28 -21.01
N VAL A 358 -20.06 -11.21 -20.33
CA VAL A 358 -20.66 -9.86 -20.49
C VAL A 358 -20.60 -9.35 -21.92
N GLY A 359 -19.51 -9.61 -22.65
CA GLY A 359 -19.38 -9.24 -24.05
C GLY A 359 -20.43 -9.89 -24.95
N GLN A 360 -20.75 -11.16 -24.73
CA GLN A 360 -21.81 -11.86 -25.46
C GLN A 360 -23.19 -11.27 -25.14
N LEU A 361 -23.47 -11.04 -23.85
CA LEU A 361 -24.73 -10.42 -23.42
C LEU A 361 -24.92 -9.03 -24.04
N TRP A 362 -23.86 -8.23 -24.12
CA TRP A 362 -23.88 -6.92 -24.78
C TRP A 362 -24.19 -7.04 -26.27
N SER A 363 -23.55 -7.98 -26.98
CA SER A 363 -23.87 -8.22 -28.40
C SER A 363 -25.33 -8.63 -28.60
N GLU A 364 -25.88 -9.50 -27.75
CA GLU A 364 -27.28 -9.92 -27.80
C GLU A 364 -28.23 -8.74 -27.51
N TYR A 365 -27.90 -7.90 -26.53
CA TYR A 365 -28.62 -6.65 -26.24
C TYR A 365 -28.65 -5.71 -27.46
N LYS A 366 -27.50 -5.49 -28.10
CA LYS A 366 -27.40 -4.64 -29.30
C LYS A 366 -28.17 -5.23 -30.48
N ALA A 367 -28.16 -6.54 -30.66
CA ALA A 367 -28.97 -7.19 -31.69
C ALA A 367 -30.48 -7.01 -31.45
N LYS A 368 -30.91 -7.06 -30.18
CA LYS A 368 -32.32 -6.90 -29.80
C LYS A 368 -32.84 -5.46 -29.93
N TYR A 369 -32.04 -4.46 -29.56
CA TYR A 369 -32.51 -3.08 -29.44
C TYR A 369 -31.81 -2.07 -30.36
N GLY A 370 -30.62 -2.38 -30.90
CA GLY A 370 -29.81 -1.45 -31.69
C GLY A 370 -30.27 -1.23 -33.13
N ASN A 371 -31.19 -2.04 -33.64
CA ASN A 371 -31.66 -2.01 -35.04
C ASN A 371 -33.04 -1.38 -35.22
N ILE A 372 -33.57 -0.65 -34.22
CA ILE A 372 -34.92 -0.06 -34.32
C ILE A 372 -34.82 1.32 -34.99
N PRO A 373 -35.45 1.54 -36.16
CA PRO A 373 -35.47 2.85 -36.81
C PRO A 373 -36.16 3.88 -35.91
N ALA A 374 -35.60 5.09 -35.86
CA ALA A 374 -36.19 6.23 -35.14
C ALA A 374 -37.60 6.52 -35.67
N GLY A 375 -38.64 6.08 -34.96
CA GLY A 375 -40.03 6.37 -35.33
C GLY A 375 -41.12 5.41 -34.84
N LYS A 376 -40.81 4.26 -34.23
CA LYS A 376 -41.84 3.35 -33.66
C LYS A 376 -41.47 2.81 -32.28
N GLY A 377 -41.29 3.72 -31.32
CA GLY A 377 -40.81 3.42 -29.98
C GLY A 377 -41.85 3.56 -28.86
N ASP A 378 -43.14 3.41 -29.11
CA ASP A 378 -44.15 3.27 -28.04
C ASP A 378 -44.22 1.80 -27.59
N TYR A 379 -43.11 1.29 -27.05
CA TYR A 379 -43.17 0.12 -26.19
C TYR A 379 -43.22 0.63 -24.76
N MET A 380 -44.43 0.89 -24.29
CA MET A 380 -44.72 0.93 -22.86
C MET A 380 -44.24 -0.39 -22.27
N LEU A 381 -43.14 -0.35 -21.50
CA LEU A 381 -42.81 -1.47 -20.62
C LEU A 381 -43.99 -1.65 -19.66
N PRO A 382 -44.42 -2.89 -19.40
CA PRO A 382 -45.58 -3.13 -18.54
C PRO A 382 -45.33 -2.51 -17.17
N GLU A 383 -46.32 -1.76 -16.67
CA GLU A 383 -46.34 -1.22 -15.31
C GLU A 383 -45.98 -2.34 -14.33
N VAL A 384 -44.80 -2.24 -13.73
CA VAL A 384 -44.46 -3.05 -12.55
C VAL A 384 -45.20 -2.42 -11.39
N LYS A 385 -46.44 -2.88 -11.15
CA LYS A 385 -47.14 -2.63 -9.90
C LYS A 385 -46.36 -3.32 -8.78
N TYR A 386 -45.92 -2.52 -7.81
CA TYR A 386 -45.57 -3.00 -6.47
C TYR A 386 -46.76 -2.80 -5.55
#